data_AF-A0A8T7HKH2-F1
#
_entry.id   AF-A0A8T7HKH2-F1
#
_cell.length_a   1.000
_cell.length_b   1.000
_cell.length_c   1.000
_cell.angle_alpha   90.00
_cell.angle_beta   90.00
_cell.angle_gamma   90.00
#
_symmetry.space_group_name_H-M   'P 1'
#
loop_
_entity.id
_entity.type
_entity.pdbx_description
1 polymer ?
#
loop_
_entity_poly.entity_id
_entity_poly.type
_entity_poly.pdbx_seq_one_letter_code
_entity_poly.pdbx_strand_id
1 'polypeptide(L)'
;MISPKPHQPQYHVRFYVVMTTVVIGGIFILLLMNNGAGGFTSAFISDSNGASLLQGFGADNGNDVLMDTISNNELNALKATGVDYAEKDPFLEDSNIVKTQNDLQEATHTVDLTLTFDQIPKVNRQAKVKNMVIVFDNTAPKISINDDLLELNNQNEVTLTMEDYLGDFIFDEDGLSLNGKAKSLSVNDIKLSARKEIKLSFTNLEYNSINVGSIELQDIEIPKGTGTLSLGNRLTYALAEEKLTIFYFNGKLDVNHGEGTLLTMAGIARGISASGEELLLSIR
;
A
#
# COMPACT_ATOMS: atom_id res chain seq x y z
N MET A 1 14.86 73.20 27.33
CA MET A 1 15.08 71.81 26.88
C MET A 1 13.82 71.35 26.16
N ILE A 2 13.86 71.20 24.84
CA ILE A 2 12.71 70.81 24.02
C ILE A 2 12.82 69.29 23.80
N SER A 3 11.88 68.54 24.36
CA SER A 3 11.88 67.08 24.27
C SER A 3 11.28 66.65 22.92
N PRO A 4 11.96 65.82 22.12
CA PRO A 4 11.47 65.42 20.79
C PRO A 4 10.23 64.53 20.92
N LYS A 5 9.18 64.86 20.16
CA LYS A 5 7.97 64.05 20.10
C LYS A 5 8.23 62.76 19.31
N PRO A 6 7.84 61.58 19.82
CA PRO A 6 8.00 60.32 19.11
C PRO A 6 7.16 60.31 17.83
N HIS A 7 7.81 60.07 16.70
CA HIS A 7 7.13 59.83 15.43
C HIS A 7 6.42 58.47 15.50
N GLN A 8 5.09 58.49 15.41
CA GLN A 8 4.30 57.27 15.27
C GLN A 8 4.24 56.86 13.78
N PRO A 9 4.71 55.66 13.42
CA PRO A 9 4.65 55.17 12.04
C PRO A 9 3.21 54.75 11.69
N GLN A 10 2.44 55.65 11.06
CA GLN A 10 1.06 55.39 10.62
C GLN A 10 0.94 54.49 9.37
N TYR A 11 2.04 54.01 8.81
CA TYR A 11 2.01 53.30 7.52
C TYR A 11 1.68 51.80 7.61
N HIS A 12 1.78 51.18 8.78
CA HIS A 12 1.57 49.72 8.91
C HIS A 12 0.11 49.30 8.76
N VAL A 13 -0.85 50.12 9.23
CA VAL A 13 -2.27 49.75 9.22
C VAL A 13 -2.80 49.57 7.80
N ARG A 14 -2.40 50.44 6.87
CA ARG A 14 -2.86 50.37 5.47
C ARG A 14 -2.34 49.12 4.76
N PHE A 15 -1.11 48.70 5.09
CA PHE A 15 -0.52 47.49 4.52
C PHE A 15 -1.26 46.23 4.97
N TYR A 16 -1.58 46.11 6.26
CA TYR A 16 -2.31 44.95 6.79
C TYR A 16 -3.71 44.82 6.20
N VAL A 17 -4.42 45.93 6.00
CA VAL A 17 -5.76 45.89 5.38
C VAL A 17 -5.69 45.34 3.96
N VAL A 18 -4.73 45.79 3.15
CA VAL A 18 -4.53 45.31 1.77
C VAL A 18 -4.16 43.83 1.75
N MET A 19 -3.21 43.41 2.58
CA MET A 19 -2.79 42.00 2.66
C MET A 19 -3.96 41.08 3.04
N THR A 20 -4.76 41.47 4.03
CA THR A 20 -5.91 40.69 4.49
C THR A 20 -6.97 40.56 3.38
N THR A 21 -7.25 41.64 2.63
CA THR A 21 -8.20 41.58 1.51
C THR A 21 -7.73 40.67 0.37
N VAL A 22 -6.42 40.62 0.08
CA VAL A 22 -5.88 39.74 -0.96
C VAL A 22 -6.01 38.27 -0.56
N VAL A 23 -5.71 37.94 0.70
CA VAL A 23 -5.82 36.57 1.22
C VAL A 23 -7.28 36.10 1.21
N ILE A 24 -8.20 36.91 1.73
CA ILE A 24 -9.64 36.58 1.74
C ILE A 24 -10.18 36.45 0.32
N GLY A 25 -9.80 37.36 -0.59
CA GLY A 25 -10.19 37.30 -2.00
C GLY A 25 -9.70 36.03 -2.71
N GLY A 26 -8.45 35.63 -2.47
CA GLY A 26 -7.87 34.40 -3.02
C GLY A 26 -8.61 33.14 -2.57
N ILE A 27 -8.94 33.04 -1.27
CA ILE A 27 -9.73 31.93 -0.72
C ILE A 27 -11.13 31.90 -1.36
N PHE A 28 -11.77 33.07 -1.55
CA PHE A 28 -13.09 33.14 -2.15
C PHE A 28 -13.11 32.70 -3.62
N ILE A 29 -12.07 33.05 -4.39
CA ILE A 29 -11.91 32.59 -5.77
C ILE A 29 -11.71 31.07 -5.83
N LEU A 30 -10.90 30.50 -4.93
CA LEU A 30 -10.71 29.05 -4.84
C LEU A 30 -12.03 28.33 -4.52
N LEU A 31 -12.86 28.89 -3.64
CA LEU A 31 -14.19 28.34 -3.32
C LEU A 31 -15.16 28.43 -4.51
N LEU A 32 -15.14 29.52 -5.27
CA LEU A 32 -15.98 29.66 -6.47
C LEU A 32 -15.56 28.71 -7.59
N MET A 33 -14.26 28.49 -7.79
CA MET A 33 -13.75 27.50 -8.74
C MET A 33 -14.13 26.06 -8.34
N ASN A 34 -14.32 25.79 -7.05
CA ASN A 34 -14.70 24.47 -6.56
C ASN A 34 -16.19 24.12 -6.81
N ASN A 35 -17.04 25.08 -7.14
CA ASN A 35 -18.47 24.84 -7.40
C ASN A 35 -18.79 24.46 -8.87
N GLY A 36 -17.80 24.47 -9.76
CA GLY A 36 -17.98 24.09 -11.16
C GLY A 36 -17.49 22.67 -11.44
N ALA A 37 -18.34 21.65 -11.26
CA ALA A 37 -18.33 20.28 -11.82
C ALA A 37 -17.00 19.51 -12.03
N GLY A 38 -15.87 19.96 -11.49
CA GLY A 38 -14.53 19.45 -11.74
C GLY A 38 -13.57 19.90 -10.65
N GLY A 39 -13.86 19.53 -9.40
CA GLY A 39 -13.02 19.83 -8.25
C GLY A 39 -11.74 19.00 -8.26
N PHE A 40 -10.58 19.66 -8.17
CA PHE A 40 -9.24 19.05 -8.09
C PHE A 40 -8.92 18.42 -6.71
N THR A 41 -9.91 18.21 -5.85
CA THR A 41 -9.71 17.66 -4.50
C THR A 41 -10.83 16.68 -4.12
N SER A 42 -10.81 15.48 -4.68
CA SER A 42 -11.61 14.36 -4.14
C SER A 42 -10.87 13.74 -2.95
N ALA A 43 -10.82 14.45 -1.83
CA ALA A 43 -10.46 13.86 -0.55
C ALA A 43 -11.74 13.29 0.08
N PHE A 44 -11.90 11.97 0.04
CA PHE A 44 -12.96 11.29 0.77
C PHE A 44 -12.50 11.09 2.21
N ILE A 45 -13.13 11.79 3.16
CA ILE A 45 -13.00 11.48 4.58
C ILE A 45 -14.00 10.36 4.86
N SER A 46 -13.50 9.14 5.02
CA SER A 46 -14.31 8.00 5.46
C SER A 46 -14.32 7.99 6.99
N ASP A 47 -15.42 8.43 7.59
CA ASP A 47 -15.64 8.28 9.03
C ASP A 47 -15.87 6.79 9.34
N SER A 48 -15.14 6.24 10.30
CA SER A 48 -15.03 4.79 10.57
C SER A 48 -16.27 4.17 11.24
N ASN A 49 -17.39 4.90 11.28
CA ASN A 49 -18.67 4.44 11.83
C ASN A 49 -19.72 4.25 10.73
N GLY A 50 -19.44 3.41 9.73
CA GLY A 50 -20.41 2.57 8.99
C GLY A 50 -21.73 3.15 8.46
N ALA A 51 -21.94 4.47 8.49
CA ALA A 51 -23.18 5.12 8.08
C ALA A 51 -22.93 5.80 6.74
N SER A 52 -23.34 5.11 5.67
CA SER A 52 -23.42 5.64 4.32
C SER A 52 -24.19 6.97 4.29
N LEU A 53 -23.46 8.07 4.11
CA LEU A 53 -23.99 9.43 4.00
C LEU A 53 -24.49 9.73 2.57
N LEU A 54 -25.11 8.72 1.93
CA LEU A 54 -25.70 8.82 0.60
C LEU A 54 -27.23 8.63 0.63
N GLN A 55 -27.89 9.23 1.63
CA GLN A 55 -29.34 9.28 1.70
C GLN A 55 -29.76 10.66 2.21
N GLY A 56 -29.89 11.62 1.31
CA GLY A 56 -30.20 12.98 1.75
C GLY A 56 -30.36 14.07 0.70
N PHE A 57 -30.70 13.77 -0.56
CA PHE A 57 -31.20 14.80 -1.48
C PHE A 57 -32.34 14.22 -2.32
N GLY A 58 -33.54 14.22 -1.73
CA GLY A 58 -34.76 13.81 -2.39
C GLY A 58 -35.97 14.29 -1.62
N ALA A 59 -36.29 15.58 -1.74
CA ALA A 59 -37.65 16.10 -1.67
C ALA A 59 -37.69 17.58 -2.10
N ASP A 60 -38.41 17.82 -3.19
CA ASP A 60 -39.10 19.06 -3.56
C ASP A 60 -38.35 20.41 -3.45
N ASN A 61 -37.98 20.95 -4.61
CA ASN A 61 -38.80 22.00 -5.20
C ASN A 61 -38.41 22.22 -6.66
N GLY A 62 -39.44 22.30 -7.50
CA GLY A 62 -39.32 22.39 -8.94
C GLY A 62 -38.43 23.54 -9.40
N ASN A 63 -37.44 23.20 -10.20
CA ASN A 63 -37.04 24.05 -11.30
C ASN A 63 -36.67 23.17 -12.48
N ASP A 64 -37.39 23.42 -13.56
CA ASP A 64 -37.38 22.77 -14.85
C ASP A 64 -36.02 23.04 -15.53
N VAL A 65 -35.03 22.19 -15.28
CA VAL A 65 -33.79 22.18 -16.05
C VAL A 65 -33.99 21.16 -17.17
N LEU A 66 -34.28 21.70 -18.35
CA LEU A 66 -34.30 21.00 -19.64
C LEU A 66 -32.97 20.25 -19.85
N MET A 67 -32.91 19.01 -19.35
CA MET A 67 -32.00 18.01 -19.90
C MET A 67 -32.67 17.45 -21.15
N ASP A 68 -32.10 17.83 -22.29
CA ASP A 68 -32.38 17.26 -23.59
C ASP A 68 -32.28 15.74 -23.47
N THR A 69 -33.44 15.10 -23.53
CA THR A 69 -33.59 13.67 -23.26
C THR A 69 -33.10 12.97 -24.50
N ILE A 70 -31.83 12.53 -24.49
CA ILE A 70 -31.27 11.70 -25.55
C ILE A 70 -32.24 10.54 -25.80
N SER A 71 -32.75 10.48 -27.03
CA SER A 71 -33.77 9.50 -27.42
C SER A 71 -33.24 8.09 -27.23
N ASN A 72 -34.06 7.20 -26.64
CA ASN A 72 -33.73 5.78 -26.46
C ASN A 72 -33.35 5.06 -27.77
N ASN A 73 -33.65 5.66 -28.93
CA ASN A 73 -33.24 5.15 -30.22
C ASN A 73 -31.74 5.42 -30.54
N GLU A 74 -31.12 6.45 -29.98
CA GLU A 74 -29.69 6.73 -30.15
C GLU A 74 -28.82 5.87 -29.21
N LEU A 75 -29.35 5.51 -28.04
CA LEU A 75 -28.66 4.62 -27.09
C LEU A 75 -28.52 3.17 -27.62
N ASN A 76 -29.43 2.74 -28.50
CA ASN A 76 -29.35 1.43 -29.15
C ASN A 76 -28.41 1.42 -30.35
N ALA A 77 -28.16 2.56 -31.01
CA ALA A 77 -27.17 2.67 -32.08
C ALA A 77 -25.72 2.59 -31.56
N LEU A 78 -25.48 3.03 -30.32
CA LEU A 78 -24.17 2.91 -29.64
C LEU A 78 -23.85 1.49 -29.15
N LYS A 79 -24.84 0.63 -28.94
CA LYS A 79 -24.61 -0.80 -28.62
C LYS A 79 -24.29 -1.66 -29.84
N ALA A 80 -24.56 -1.16 -31.05
CA ALA A 80 -24.34 -1.89 -32.30
C ALA A 80 -22.93 -1.73 -32.88
N THR A 81 -22.09 -0.86 -32.32
CA THR A 81 -20.70 -0.66 -32.79
C THR A 81 -19.70 -1.67 -32.21
N GLY A 82 -20.12 -2.58 -31.31
CA GLY A 82 -19.30 -3.71 -30.88
C GLY A 82 -17.94 -3.32 -30.29
N VAL A 83 -17.77 -2.09 -29.82
CA VAL A 83 -16.57 -1.68 -29.11
C VAL A 83 -16.76 -2.07 -27.64
N ASP A 84 -16.33 -3.28 -27.34
CA ASP A 84 -16.27 -3.82 -25.99
C ASP A 84 -15.23 -3.02 -25.19
N TYR A 85 -15.68 -1.94 -24.55
CA TYR A 85 -14.86 -1.17 -23.60
C TYR A 85 -14.81 -1.84 -22.22
N ALA A 86 -14.86 -3.18 -22.16
CA ALA A 86 -14.39 -3.90 -20.99
C ALA A 86 -12.90 -3.53 -20.82
N GLU A 87 -12.66 -2.54 -19.97
CA GLU A 87 -11.34 -2.07 -19.57
C GLU A 87 -10.63 -3.30 -18.99
N LYS A 88 -9.81 -3.94 -19.82
CA LYS A 88 -9.07 -5.15 -19.47
C LYS A 88 -8.31 -4.87 -18.18
N ASP A 89 -8.61 -5.66 -17.15
CA ASP A 89 -7.89 -5.57 -15.89
C ASP A 89 -6.42 -5.91 -16.15
N PRO A 90 -5.49 -4.95 -16.00
CA PRO A 90 -4.08 -5.17 -16.28
C PRO A 90 -3.46 -6.26 -15.37
N PHE A 91 -4.08 -6.57 -14.21
CA PHE A 91 -3.65 -7.66 -13.35
C PHE A 91 -4.01 -9.06 -13.89
N LEU A 92 -4.84 -9.16 -14.92
CA LEU A 92 -5.25 -10.43 -15.53
C LEU A 92 -4.48 -10.77 -16.82
N GLU A 93 -3.80 -9.80 -17.46
CA GLU A 93 -3.19 -10.00 -18.78
C GLU A 93 -1.71 -10.44 -18.74
N ASP A 94 -0.93 -10.13 -17.70
CA ASP A 94 0.47 -10.56 -17.56
C ASP A 94 0.62 -12.02 -17.08
N SER A 95 -0.35 -12.87 -17.41
CA SER A 95 -0.38 -14.31 -17.11
C SER A 95 0.67 -15.14 -17.88
N ASN A 96 1.50 -14.53 -18.73
CA ASN A 96 2.66 -15.22 -19.30
C ASN A 96 3.80 -15.42 -18.29
N ILE A 97 3.80 -14.74 -17.14
CA ILE A 97 4.69 -15.06 -16.00
C ILE A 97 4.18 -16.30 -15.23
N VAL A 98 2.91 -16.69 -15.44
CA VAL A 98 2.21 -17.82 -14.79
C VAL A 98 2.23 -19.11 -15.64
N LYS A 99 2.69 -19.08 -16.90
CA LYS A 99 2.65 -20.30 -17.74
C LYS A 99 3.66 -21.39 -17.34
N THR A 100 4.71 -21.05 -16.60
CA THR A 100 5.59 -22.03 -15.95
C THR A 100 4.98 -22.60 -14.65
N GLN A 101 3.77 -22.17 -14.29
CA GLN A 101 3.06 -22.54 -13.06
C GLN A 101 2.06 -23.69 -13.28
N ASN A 102 1.71 -24.01 -14.53
CA ASN A 102 0.70 -25.04 -14.85
C ASN A 102 1.24 -26.47 -14.99
N ASP A 103 2.54 -26.68 -15.26
CA ASP A 103 3.13 -28.03 -15.30
C ASP A 103 3.57 -28.54 -13.91
N LEU A 104 3.32 -27.76 -12.85
CA LEU A 104 3.55 -28.13 -11.44
C LEU A 104 2.25 -28.22 -10.63
N GLN A 105 1.08 -28.27 -11.29
CA GLN A 105 -0.24 -28.36 -10.64
C GLN A 105 -0.58 -29.75 -10.09
N GLU A 106 0.22 -30.80 -10.34
CA GLU A 106 -0.09 -32.14 -9.83
C GLU A 106 0.58 -32.51 -8.50
N ALA A 107 1.43 -31.65 -7.94
CA ALA A 107 1.91 -31.83 -6.57
C ALA A 107 0.84 -31.31 -5.57
N THR A 108 -0.13 -32.17 -5.25
CA THR A 108 -1.25 -31.89 -4.33
C THR A 108 -0.85 -31.76 -2.85
N HIS A 109 0.43 -31.95 -2.52
CA HIS A 109 0.91 -31.95 -1.16
C HIS A 109 1.29 -30.52 -0.74
N THR A 110 0.34 -29.82 -0.13
CA THR A 110 0.61 -28.61 0.64
C THR A 110 0.64 -28.95 2.13
N VAL A 111 1.41 -28.17 2.89
CA VAL A 111 1.52 -28.29 4.34
C VAL A 111 1.25 -26.93 4.96
N ASP A 112 0.33 -26.89 5.93
CA ASP A 112 0.14 -25.70 6.76
C ASP A 112 1.40 -25.48 7.61
N LEU A 113 1.93 -24.26 7.58
CA LEU A 113 3.17 -23.88 8.22
C LEU A 113 2.91 -22.68 9.13
N THR A 114 3.47 -22.74 10.33
CA THR A 114 3.76 -21.55 11.15
C THR A 114 5.24 -21.55 11.52
N LEU A 115 5.90 -20.41 11.35
CA LEU A 115 7.30 -20.22 11.68
C LEU A 115 7.45 -18.98 12.55
N THR A 116 8.26 -19.09 13.58
CA THR A 116 8.79 -17.95 14.34
C THR A 116 10.31 -18.09 14.34
N PHE A 117 11.02 -17.05 13.91
CA PHE A 117 12.46 -17.12 13.67
C PHE A 117 13.14 -15.79 13.99
N ASP A 118 14.41 -15.83 14.41
CA ASP A 118 15.18 -14.65 14.80
C ASP A 118 15.96 -13.99 13.65
N GLN A 119 15.87 -14.55 12.44
CA GLN A 119 16.49 -13.98 11.24
C GLN A 119 15.47 -13.61 10.17
N ILE A 120 15.85 -12.64 9.34
CA ILE A 120 15.06 -12.20 8.18
C ILE A 120 15.37 -13.07 6.96
N PRO A 121 14.33 -13.50 6.22
CA PRO A 121 14.52 -14.22 4.98
C PRO A 121 15.13 -13.32 3.90
N LYS A 122 15.89 -13.91 2.99
CA LYS A 122 16.33 -13.27 1.74
C LYS A 122 15.32 -13.60 0.65
N VAL A 123 14.57 -12.60 0.23
CA VAL A 123 13.64 -12.67 -0.90
C VAL A 123 14.13 -11.71 -1.98
N ASN A 124 14.25 -12.19 -3.21
CA ASN A 124 14.58 -11.37 -4.37
C ASN A 124 13.85 -11.94 -5.58
N ARG A 125 12.54 -11.68 -5.64
CA ARG A 125 11.62 -12.26 -6.63
C ARG A 125 10.53 -11.26 -6.96
N GLN A 126 9.83 -11.51 -8.06
CA GLN A 126 8.52 -10.91 -8.26
C GLN A 126 7.52 -11.52 -7.27
N ALA A 127 6.73 -10.66 -6.63
CA ALA A 127 5.71 -11.08 -5.68
C ALA A 127 4.37 -10.48 -6.05
N LYS A 128 3.32 -11.25 -5.78
CA LYS A 128 1.94 -10.76 -5.73
C LYS A 128 1.54 -10.64 -4.27
N VAL A 129 1.25 -9.42 -3.84
CA VAL A 129 0.92 -9.11 -2.45
C VAL A 129 -0.45 -8.48 -2.38
N LYS A 130 -1.36 -9.07 -1.62
CA LYS A 130 -2.73 -8.54 -1.50
C LYS A 130 -2.79 -7.30 -0.62
N ASN A 131 -2.17 -7.35 0.55
CA ASN A 131 -2.13 -6.25 1.51
C ASN A 131 -0.74 -6.22 2.15
N MET A 132 -0.17 -5.02 2.27
CA MET A 132 1.12 -4.80 2.91
C MET A 132 1.05 -3.53 3.74
N VAL A 133 1.60 -3.57 4.94
CA VAL A 133 1.81 -2.42 5.82
C VAL A 133 3.28 -2.39 6.19
N ILE A 134 3.93 -1.26 5.96
CA ILE A 134 5.34 -1.03 6.30
C ILE A 134 5.38 0.17 7.24
N VAL A 135 6.06 0.02 8.37
CA VAL A 135 6.29 1.10 9.33
C VAL A 135 7.77 1.39 9.39
N PHE A 136 8.17 2.64 9.20
CA PHE A 136 9.57 3.07 9.19
C PHE A 136 9.74 4.47 9.76
N ASP A 137 10.94 4.76 10.27
CA ASP A 137 11.31 6.10 10.70
C ASP A 137 11.62 6.98 9.49
N ASN A 138 11.34 8.28 9.59
CA ASN A 138 11.59 9.22 8.50
C ASN A 138 13.07 9.62 8.39
N THR A 139 13.92 8.69 7.96
CA THR A 139 15.34 8.92 7.64
C THR A 139 15.54 9.55 6.25
N ALA A 140 14.53 10.27 5.75
CA ALA A 140 14.45 10.82 4.39
C ALA A 140 14.53 9.74 3.27
N PRO A 141 13.66 8.72 3.29
CA PRO A 141 13.64 7.70 2.24
C PRO A 141 13.20 8.32 0.90
N LYS A 142 13.86 7.86 -0.18
CA LYS A 142 13.51 8.26 -1.54
C LYS A 142 12.45 7.31 -2.10
N ILE A 143 11.18 7.66 -1.88
CA ILE A 143 10.04 6.90 -2.39
C ILE A 143 9.51 7.60 -3.64
N SER A 144 9.46 6.89 -4.77
CA SER A 144 8.90 7.39 -6.02
C SER A 144 7.49 6.82 -6.24
N ILE A 145 6.52 7.69 -6.49
CA ILE A 145 5.13 7.35 -6.81
C ILE A 145 4.79 7.94 -8.17
N ASN A 146 4.45 7.10 -9.15
CA ASN A 146 4.17 7.54 -10.53
C ASN A 146 5.28 8.42 -11.12
N ASP A 147 6.54 8.07 -10.85
CA ASP A 147 7.73 8.80 -11.30
C ASP A 147 7.98 10.15 -10.57
N ASP A 148 7.11 10.53 -9.61
CA ASP A 148 7.28 11.69 -8.72
C ASP A 148 7.89 11.28 -7.36
N LEU A 149 8.83 12.08 -6.84
CA LEU A 149 9.42 11.85 -5.53
C LEU A 149 8.46 12.28 -4.41
N LEU A 150 8.13 11.36 -3.51
CA LEU A 150 7.39 11.64 -2.30
C LEU A 150 8.33 12.23 -1.24
N GLU A 151 8.12 13.50 -0.91
CA GLU A 151 8.84 14.16 0.18
C GLU A 151 8.01 14.11 1.47
N LEU A 152 8.53 13.42 2.49
CA LEU A 152 7.90 13.28 3.80
C LEU A 152 8.52 14.26 4.79
N ASN A 153 7.83 15.37 5.05
CA ASN A 153 8.32 16.41 5.95
C ASN A 153 7.79 16.23 7.37
N ASN A 154 8.69 16.31 8.37
CA ASN A 154 8.40 16.44 9.81
C ASN A 154 7.56 15.30 10.45
N GLN A 155 7.66 14.09 9.93
CA GLN A 155 7.08 12.88 10.55
C GLN A 155 8.20 12.14 11.28
N ASN A 156 7.97 11.64 12.49
CA ASN A 156 8.93 10.76 13.16
C ASN A 156 8.84 9.33 12.62
N GLU A 157 7.60 8.88 12.39
CA GLU A 157 7.25 7.55 11.91
C GLU A 157 6.31 7.68 10.72
N VAL A 158 6.45 6.78 9.75
CA VAL A 158 5.67 6.71 8.54
C VAL A 158 5.11 5.31 8.40
N THR A 159 3.80 5.23 8.16
CA THR A 159 3.07 4.02 7.81
C THR A 159 2.70 4.06 6.34
N LEU A 160 3.29 3.16 5.56
CA LEU A 160 2.97 2.94 4.15
C LEU A 160 2.10 1.69 4.03
N THR A 161 0.87 1.85 3.54
CA THR A 161 -0.05 0.73 3.27
C THR A 161 -0.27 0.58 1.78
N MET A 162 -0.24 -0.66 1.28
CA MET A 162 -0.48 -1.00 -0.13
C MET A 162 -1.53 -2.09 -0.27
N GLU A 163 -2.36 -1.98 -1.30
CA GLU A 163 -3.33 -3.01 -1.71
C GLU A 163 -3.04 -3.48 -3.15
N ASP A 164 -3.12 -4.79 -3.37
CA ASP A 164 -2.91 -5.47 -4.65
C ASP A 164 -1.61 -5.04 -5.35
N TYR A 165 -0.47 -5.24 -4.68
CA TYR A 165 0.85 -4.99 -5.24
C TYR A 165 1.33 -6.13 -6.13
N LEU A 166 1.92 -5.77 -7.27
CA LEU A 166 2.58 -6.66 -8.21
C LEU A 166 3.89 -6.01 -8.67
N GLY A 167 5.01 -6.70 -8.46
CA GLY A 167 6.31 -6.23 -8.91
C GLY A 167 7.46 -6.91 -8.20
N ASP A 168 8.65 -6.32 -8.32
CA ASP A 168 9.85 -6.80 -7.65
C ASP A 168 9.73 -6.56 -6.14
N PHE A 169 9.98 -7.60 -5.36
CA PHE A 169 9.96 -7.57 -3.90
C PHE A 169 11.30 -8.11 -3.40
N ILE A 170 12.16 -7.19 -2.96
CA ILE A 170 13.47 -7.51 -2.41
C ILE A 170 13.45 -7.23 -0.92
N PHE A 171 13.74 -8.24 -0.14
CA PHE A 171 13.61 -8.24 1.30
C PHE A 171 14.74 -9.02 1.93
N ASP A 172 15.58 -8.36 2.72
CA ASP A 172 16.72 -8.97 3.40
C ASP A 172 17.11 -8.19 4.67
N GLU A 173 18.30 -8.47 5.19
CA GLU A 173 18.85 -7.82 6.40
C GLU A 173 19.23 -6.35 6.20
N ASP A 174 19.48 -5.91 4.96
CA ASP A 174 19.92 -4.55 4.64
C ASP A 174 18.72 -3.59 4.48
N GLY A 175 17.56 -4.13 4.08
CA GLY A 175 16.32 -3.36 4.05
C GLY A 175 15.25 -3.97 3.13
N LEU A 176 14.29 -3.12 2.77
CA LEU A 176 13.22 -3.44 1.83
C LEU A 176 13.37 -2.62 0.56
N SER A 177 13.31 -3.26 -0.62
CA SER A 177 13.21 -2.56 -1.90
C SER A 177 12.01 -3.07 -2.68
N LEU A 178 11.22 -2.13 -3.20
CA LEU A 178 10.07 -2.41 -4.05
C LEU A 178 10.22 -1.69 -5.38
N ASN A 179 9.78 -2.33 -6.45
CA ASN A 179 9.63 -1.73 -7.77
C ASN A 179 8.47 -2.41 -8.49
N GLY A 180 7.33 -1.73 -8.59
CA GLY A 180 6.14 -2.36 -9.08
C GLY A 180 4.94 -1.44 -9.17
N LYS A 181 3.77 -2.06 -9.14
CA LYS A 181 2.49 -1.38 -9.22
C LYS A 181 1.57 -1.84 -8.11
N ALA A 182 0.76 -0.93 -7.59
CA ALA A 182 -0.29 -1.22 -6.63
C ALA A 182 -1.62 -0.63 -7.10
N LYS A 183 -2.73 -1.19 -6.63
CA LYS A 183 -4.07 -0.63 -6.89
C LYS A 183 -4.36 0.56 -5.98
N SER A 184 -3.89 0.48 -4.74
CA SER A 184 -4.03 1.55 -3.76
C SER A 184 -2.76 1.69 -2.93
N LEU A 185 -2.49 2.93 -2.54
CA LEU A 185 -1.41 3.31 -1.65
C LEU A 185 -1.96 4.23 -0.55
N SER A 186 -1.50 4.13 0.69
CA SER A 186 -1.81 5.07 1.76
C SER A 186 -0.54 5.41 2.52
N VAL A 187 -0.35 6.68 2.82
CA VAL A 187 0.78 7.19 3.60
C VAL A 187 0.21 7.93 4.80
N ASN A 188 0.43 7.43 6.01
CA ASN A 188 -0.11 8.00 7.25
C ASN A 188 -1.62 8.33 7.13
N ASP A 189 -2.40 7.31 6.73
CA ASP A 189 -3.84 7.38 6.49
C ASP A 189 -4.30 8.27 5.32
N ILE A 190 -3.38 8.93 4.61
CA ILE A 190 -3.68 9.66 3.37
C ILE A 190 -3.66 8.67 2.21
N LYS A 191 -4.86 8.24 1.80
CA LYS A 191 -5.05 7.27 0.72
C LYS A 191 -4.94 7.93 -0.66
N LEU A 192 -4.01 7.45 -1.47
CA LEU A 192 -3.96 7.65 -2.91
C LEU A 192 -4.60 6.42 -3.59
N SER A 193 -5.75 6.64 -4.20
CA SER A 193 -6.40 5.66 -5.05
C SER A 193 -6.53 6.24 -6.45
N ALA A 194 -5.96 5.58 -7.44
CA ALA A 194 -6.12 5.97 -8.84
C ALA A 194 -7.17 5.05 -9.51
N ARG A 195 -7.82 5.55 -10.57
CA ARG A 195 -8.64 4.69 -11.45
C ARG A 195 -7.79 3.62 -12.14
N LYS A 196 -6.49 3.87 -12.25
CA LYS A 196 -5.46 2.98 -12.82
C LYS A 196 -4.51 2.52 -11.72
N GLU A 197 -3.53 1.74 -12.10
CA GLU A 197 -2.41 1.32 -11.25
C GLU A 197 -1.54 2.51 -10.82
N ILE A 198 -1.01 2.44 -9.60
CA ILE A 198 -0.03 3.37 -9.02
C ILE A 198 1.34 2.72 -9.12
N LYS A 199 2.28 3.31 -9.86
CA LYS A 199 3.67 2.84 -9.83
C LYS A 199 4.32 3.26 -8.53
N LEU A 200 5.07 2.36 -7.91
CA LEU A 200 5.81 2.62 -6.68
C LEU A 200 7.22 2.06 -6.81
N SER A 201 8.22 2.85 -6.42
CA SER A 201 9.58 2.33 -6.27
C SER A 201 10.35 2.99 -5.13
N PHE A 202 11.12 2.18 -4.42
CA PHE A 202 12.12 2.63 -3.44
C PHE A 202 13.18 1.53 -3.27
N THR A 203 14.35 1.93 -2.78
CA THR A 203 15.50 1.02 -2.61
C THR A 203 16.03 1.14 -1.20
N ASN A 204 16.30 -0.02 -0.60
CA ASN A 204 16.91 -0.18 0.71
C ASN A 204 16.26 0.69 1.80
N LEU A 205 14.92 0.67 1.84
CA LEU A 205 14.15 1.31 2.90
C LEU A 205 14.45 0.58 4.21
N GLU A 206 15.05 1.30 5.16
CA GLU A 206 15.13 0.87 6.55
C GLU A 206 13.72 0.91 7.16
N TYR A 207 13.33 -0.13 7.89
CA TYR A 207 11.98 -0.25 8.43
C TYR A 207 11.99 -0.80 9.86
N ASN A 208 10.96 -0.43 10.62
CA ASN A 208 10.74 -0.91 11.99
C ASN A 208 9.93 -2.21 11.97
N SER A 209 8.89 -2.26 11.12
CA SER A 209 8.08 -3.47 10.94
C SER A 209 7.46 -3.55 9.55
N ILE A 210 7.20 -4.79 9.13
CA ILE A 210 6.47 -5.12 7.91
C ILE A 210 5.41 -6.16 8.26
N ASN A 211 4.17 -5.93 7.86
CA ASN A 211 3.07 -6.88 7.91
C ASN A 211 2.56 -7.13 6.49
N VAL A 212 2.65 -8.37 6.03
CA VAL A 212 2.17 -8.80 4.72
C VAL A 212 1.02 -9.77 4.92
N GLY A 213 -0.19 -9.35 4.54
CA GLY A 213 -1.41 -10.11 4.81
C GLY A 213 -1.62 -11.33 3.91
N SER A 214 -1.10 -11.30 2.69
CA SER A 214 -1.07 -12.44 1.78
C SER A 214 -0.02 -12.17 0.71
N ILE A 215 0.99 -13.05 0.65
CA ILE A 215 2.06 -13.02 -0.35
C ILE A 215 2.24 -14.42 -0.94
N GLU A 216 2.51 -14.46 -2.24
CA GLU A 216 2.89 -15.68 -2.95
C GLU A 216 4.35 -15.58 -3.38
N LEU A 217 5.18 -16.52 -2.91
CA LEU A 217 6.62 -16.61 -3.19
C LEU A 217 7.00 -18.02 -3.64
N GLN A 218 7.81 -18.14 -4.69
CA GLN A 218 8.26 -19.45 -5.21
C GLN A 218 9.29 -20.12 -4.30
N ASP A 219 10.21 -19.34 -3.74
CA ASP A 219 11.25 -19.79 -2.86
C ASP A 219 11.58 -18.70 -1.84
N ILE A 220 11.84 -19.12 -0.61
CA ILE A 220 12.26 -18.25 0.49
C ILE A 220 13.46 -18.91 1.14
N GLU A 221 14.59 -18.23 1.13
CA GLU A 221 15.78 -18.67 1.86
C GLU A 221 15.87 -17.91 3.18
N ILE A 222 15.92 -18.64 4.28
CA ILE A 222 16.10 -18.06 5.61
C ILE A 222 17.51 -18.45 6.07
N PRO A 223 18.38 -17.48 6.42
CA PRO A 223 19.74 -17.78 6.87
C PRO A 223 19.73 -18.57 8.19
N LYS A 224 20.92 -18.96 8.65
CA LYS A 224 21.04 -19.70 9.92
C LYS A 224 20.53 -18.87 11.09
N GLY A 225 19.67 -19.45 11.89
CA GLY A 225 19.10 -18.82 13.08
C GLY A 225 18.36 -19.81 13.96
N THR A 226 17.67 -19.27 14.96
CA THR A 226 16.96 -20.02 15.98
C THR A 226 15.47 -19.68 15.97
N GLY A 227 14.63 -20.67 16.25
CA GLY A 227 13.19 -20.44 16.29
C GLY A 227 12.38 -21.71 16.40
N THR A 228 11.11 -21.62 16.02
CA THR A 228 10.16 -22.73 16.07
C THR A 228 9.39 -22.84 14.77
N LEU A 229 9.38 -24.03 14.18
CA LEU A 229 8.63 -24.39 12.99
C LEU A 229 7.54 -25.38 13.35
N SER A 230 6.27 -25.06 13.10
CA SER A 230 5.17 -26.03 13.24
C SER A 230 4.52 -26.33 11.90
N LEU A 231 4.31 -27.62 11.64
CA LEU A 231 3.70 -28.16 10.43
C LEU A 231 2.31 -28.72 10.76
N GLY A 232 1.28 -27.91 10.49
CA GLY A 232 -0.08 -28.12 10.94
C GLY A 232 -0.15 -28.35 12.46
N ASN A 233 -1.00 -29.30 12.87
CA ASN A 233 -1.17 -29.67 14.28
C ASN A 233 -0.36 -30.92 14.68
N ARG A 234 0.56 -31.37 13.84
CA ARG A 234 1.16 -32.71 13.96
C ARG A 234 2.61 -32.69 14.43
N LEU A 235 3.36 -31.67 14.03
CA LEU A 235 4.79 -31.63 14.25
C LEU A 235 5.21 -30.20 14.59
N THR A 236 5.92 -30.04 15.69
CA THR A 236 6.61 -28.80 16.05
C THR A 236 8.08 -29.11 16.22
N TYR A 237 8.91 -28.33 15.56
CA TYR A 237 10.36 -28.45 15.50
C TYR A 237 11.00 -27.21 16.10
N ALA A 238 11.98 -27.41 16.98
CA ALA A 238 12.82 -26.34 17.50
C ALA A 238 14.06 -26.24 16.60
N LEU A 239 14.26 -25.07 16.00
CA LEU A 239 15.38 -24.77 15.11
C LEU A 239 16.50 -24.16 15.96
N ALA A 240 17.73 -24.65 15.82
CA ALA A 240 18.90 -24.12 16.51
C ALA A 240 20.06 -23.94 15.51
N GLU A 241 20.34 -22.70 15.12
CA GLU A 241 21.37 -22.33 14.13
C GLU A 241 21.21 -23.03 12.75
N GLU A 242 19.96 -23.23 12.33
CA GLU A 242 19.63 -23.95 11.10
C GLU A 242 19.26 -23.00 9.96
N LYS A 243 19.68 -23.31 8.73
CA LYS A 243 19.20 -22.63 7.52
C LYS A 243 17.88 -23.27 7.10
N LEU A 244 16.90 -22.46 6.67
CA LEU A 244 15.66 -22.95 6.09
C LEU A 244 15.53 -22.56 4.62
N THR A 245 14.87 -23.41 3.84
CA THR A 245 14.37 -23.11 2.51
C THR A 245 12.93 -23.54 2.41
N ILE A 246 12.03 -22.59 2.12
CA ILE A 246 10.60 -22.84 1.95
C ILE A 246 10.26 -22.71 0.47
N PHE A 247 9.64 -23.75 -0.10
CA PHE A 247 9.24 -23.82 -1.50
C PHE A 247 7.74 -23.59 -1.64
N TYR A 248 7.37 -22.67 -2.54
CA TYR A 248 6.01 -22.24 -2.86
C TYR A 248 5.21 -21.85 -1.62
N PHE A 249 5.59 -20.74 -1.00
CA PHE A 249 4.88 -20.18 0.14
C PHE A 249 3.72 -19.30 -0.32
N ASN A 250 2.55 -19.53 0.27
CA ASN A 250 1.41 -18.63 0.18
C ASN A 250 0.86 -18.39 1.58
N GLY A 251 0.95 -17.15 2.06
CA GLY A 251 0.52 -16.84 3.42
C GLY A 251 0.86 -15.44 3.88
N LYS A 252 0.90 -15.30 5.21
CA LYS A 252 1.24 -14.08 5.93
C LYS A 252 2.70 -14.08 6.32
N LEU A 253 3.30 -12.90 6.30
CA LEU A 253 4.66 -12.67 6.74
C LEU A 253 4.68 -11.39 7.58
N ASP A 254 5.23 -11.48 8.77
CA ASP A 254 5.37 -10.38 9.71
C ASP A 254 6.82 -10.29 10.17
N VAL A 255 7.41 -9.10 10.09
CA VAL A 255 8.76 -8.83 10.61
C VAL A 255 8.69 -7.62 11.53
N ASN A 256 9.32 -7.73 12.69
CA ASN A 256 9.43 -6.66 13.67
C ASN A 256 10.88 -6.56 14.16
N HIS A 257 11.47 -5.36 14.09
CA HIS A 257 12.83 -5.07 14.55
C HIS A 257 12.92 -4.50 15.96
N GLY A 258 11.79 -4.20 16.62
CA GLY A 258 11.76 -3.41 17.86
C GLY A 258 12.56 -3.96 19.03
N GLU A 259 12.22 -5.15 19.53
CA GLU A 259 12.89 -5.79 20.71
C GLU A 259 13.81 -6.95 20.30
N GLY A 260 14.38 -6.85 19.10
CA GLY A 260 15.05 -7.95 18.41
C GLY A 260 14.28 -8.34 17.17
N THR A 261 15.02 -8.74 16.13
CA THR A 261 14.44 -9.18 14.87
C THR A 261 13.60 -10.43 15.09
N LEU A 262 12.31 -10.33 14.84
CA LEU A 262 11.38 -11.44 14.92
C LEU A 262 10.62 -11.56 13.60
N LEU A 263 10.90 -12.64 12.88
CA LEU A 263 10.11 -13.10 11.74
C LEU A 263 9.00 -14.02 12.25
N THR A 264 7.76 -13.76 11.83
CA THR A 264 6.68 -14.73 11.91
C THR A 264 6.07 -14.98 10.54
N MET A 265 5.80 -16.23 10.22
CA MET A 265 5.15 -16.61 8.97
C MET A 265 4.02 -17.59 9.26
N ALA A 266 2.90 -17.46 8.56
CA ALA A 266 1.78 -18.38 8.67
C ALA A 266 1.12 -18.57 7.32
N GLY A 267 1.01 -19.81 6.83
CA GLY A 267 0.47 -20.06 5.50
C GLY A 267 0.57 -21.52 5.07
N ILE A 268 0.55 -21.73 3.76
CA ILE A 268 0.79 -23.04 3.15
C ILE A 268 2.11 -23.02 2.39
N ALA A 269 2.83 -24.14 2.43
CA ALA A 269 4.03 -24.37 1.62
C ALA A 269 3.93 -25.72 0.91
N ARG A 270 4.64 -25.90 -0.21
CA ARG A 270 4.76 -27.20 -0.88
C ARG A 270 5.93 -28.03 -0.40
N GLY A 271 6.96 -27.38 0.12
CA GLY A 271 8.14 -28.06 0.63
C GLY A 271 8.91 -27.18 1.59
N ILE A 272 9.53 -27.80 2.58
CA ILE A 272 10.39 -27.12 3.55
C ILE A 272 11.62 -28.00 3.71
N SER A 273 12.79 -27.38 3.59
CA SER A 273 14.09 -28.01 3.82
C SER A 273 14.78 -27.27 4.95
N ALA A 274 15.32 -28.02 5.90
CA ALA A 274 16.15 -27.50 6.99
C ALA A 274 17.54 -28.12 6.88
N SER A 275 18.58 -27.29 6.95
CA SER A 275 19.95 -27.77 7.05
C SER A 275 20.34 -27.87 8.53
N GLY A 276 19.99 -28.99 9.16
CA GLY A 276 20.39 -29.29 10.54
C GLY A 276 21.42 -30.42 10.59
N GLU A 277 22.40 -30.32 11.50
CA GLU A 277 23.22 -31.47 11.93
C GLU A 277 22.52 -32.29 13.03
N GLU A 278 21.58 -31.69 13.76
CA GLU A 278 20.84 -32.31 14.87
C GLU A 278 19.32 -32.13 14.72
N LEU A 279 18.67 -33.03 13.98
CA LEU A 279 17.20 -33.09 13.94
C LEU A 279 16.64 -33.63 15.26
N LEU A 280 16.44 -32.75 16.25
CA LEU A 280 15.77 -33.08 17.51
C LEU A 280 14.24 -33.15 17.31
N LEU A 281 13.76 -34.28 16.79
CA LEU A 281 12.34 -34.54 16.61
C LEU A 281 11.67 -34.91 17.94
N SER A 282 10.84 -34.02 18.48
CA SER A 282 9.96 -34.32 19.62
C SER A 282 8.55 -34.64 19.11
N ILE A 283 8.24 -35.93 18.93
CA ILE A 283 6.87 -36.40 18.66
C ILE A 283 6.18 -36.57 20.02
N ARG A 284 5.08 -35.84 20.26
CA ARG A 284 4.22 -36.03 21.44
C ARG A 284 2.95 -36.78 21.06
#